data_AF-A0A1B6HLC5-F1
#
_entry.id   AF-A0A1B6HLC5-F1
#
_cell.length_a   1.000
_cell.length_b   1.000
_cell.length_c   1.000
_cell.angle_alpha   90.00
_cell.angle_beta   90.00
_cell.angle_gamma   90.00
#
_symmetry.space_group_name_H-M   'P 1'
#
loop_
_entity.id
_entity.type
_entity.pdbx_description
1 polymer ?
#
loop_
_entity_poly.entity_id
_entity_poly.type
_entity_poly.pdbx_seq_one_letter_code
_entity_poly.pdbx_strand_id
1 'polypeptide(L)'
;SSPNKSEDMEQRSPKTTNQIDCDVSGWTILDCCFGVPLFEAEVNRSICASIVDTLSGQESLEMLSQSNEKLGARLKQFISYFHDLNKSLNISMEKGVVPWPKSNLVFCNGKLREWDGK
;
A
#
# COMPACT_ATOMS: atom_id res chain seq x y z
N SER A 1 -47.36 -0.18 -75.83
CA SER A 1 -47.50 -1.61 -75.54
C SER A 1 -46.14 -2.27 -75.48
N SER A 2 -45.69 -2.65 -74.27
CA SER A 2 -44.86 -3.87 -74.08
C SER A 2 -45.80 -5.09 -74.22
N PRO A 3 -45.34 -6.36 -74.36
CA PRO A 3 -44.41 -7.11 -73.47
C PRO A 3 -43.46 -8.05 -74.26
N ASN A 4 -42.61 -8.96 -73.73
CA ASN A 4 -41.81 -9.20 -72.51
C ASN A 4 -41.21 -10.65 -72.65
N LYS A 5 -40.15 -10.97 -71.88
CA LYS A 5 -39.50 -12.29 -71.56
C LYS A 5 -38.38 -12.77 -72.51
N SER A 6 -37.09 -12.89 -72.11
CA SER A 6 -36.42 -13.66 -71.02
C SER A 6 -36.62 -15.18 -71.22
N GLU A 7 -35.66 -16.12 -71.20
CA GLU A 7 -34.47 -16.41 -70.36
C GLU A 7 -33.52 -17.33 -71.21
N ASP A 8 -32.21 -17.41 -70.98
CA ASP A 8 -31.59 -18.53 -70.26
C ASP A 8 -30.15 -18.19 -69.85
N MET A 9 -29.85 -18.33 -68.56
CA MET A 9 -28.53 -18.12 -67.95
C MET A 9 -27.97 -19.47 -67.50
N GLU A 10 -26.79 -19.79 -68.01
CA GLU A 10 -26.16 -21.11 -67.89
C GLU A 10 -25.60 -21.38 -66.48
N GLN A 11 -26.13 -22.46 -65.90
CA GLN A 11 -25.62 -23.40 -64.89
C GLN A 11 -24.20 -23.20 -64.30
N ARG A 12 -24.11 -23.15 -62.95
CA ARG A 12 -23.27 -24.07 -62.15
C ARG A 12 -23.48 -23.96 -60.64
N SER A 13 -23.70 -25.10 -60.00
CA SER A 13 -23.40 -25.39 -58.60
C SER A 13 -23.13 -26.91 -58.50
N PRO A 14 -22.65 -27.52 -57.40
CA PRO A 14 -21.96 -27.02 -56.18
C PRO A 14 -20.67 -27.83 -55.88
N LYS A 15 -19.74 -27.38 -54.98
CA LYS A 15 -18.93 -28.29 -54.11
C LYS A 15 -18.45 -27.59 -52.81
N THR A 16 -19.20 -27.88 -51.74
CA THR A 16 -18.75 -28.26 -50.38
C THR A 16 -17.72 -27.38 -49.66
N THR A 17 -18.20 -26.30 -49.02
CA THR A 17 -17.59 -25.81 -47.78
C THR A 17 -18.21 -26.62 -46.64
N ASN A 18 -17.39 -27.40 -45.91
CA ASN A 18 -17.83 -28.03 -44.66
C ASN A 18 -18.20 -26.93 -43.66
N GLN A 19 -19.47 -26.52 -43.65
CA GLN A 19 -20.04 -25.80 -42.53
C GLN A 19 -20.20 -26.82 -41.42
N ILE A 20 -19.28 -26.77 -40.45
CA ILE A 20 -19.54 -27.33 -39.14
C ILE A 20 -20.62 -26.41 -38.57
N ASP A 21 -21.88 -26.85 -38.63
CA ASP A 21 -22.95 -26.25 -37.85
C ASP A 21 -22.60 -26.46 -36.38
N CYS A 22 -21.85 -25.50 -35.83
CA CYS A 22 -21.70 -25.38 -34.40
C CYS A 22 -23.08 -24.96 -33.88
N ASP A 23 -23.84 -25.94 -33.38
CA ASP A 23 -25.10 -25.69 -32.69
C ASP A 23 -24.82 -24.78 -31.47
N VAL A 24 -25.04 -23.49 -31.68
CA VAL A 24 -24.89 -22.44 -30.68
C VAL A 24 -26.19 -22.18 -29.92
N SER A 25 -27.24 -22.99 -30.14
CA SER A 25 -28.57 -22.78 -29.55
C SER A 25 -28.63 -22.88 -28.02
N GLY A 26 -27.55 -23.34 -27.38
CA GLY A 26 -27.39 -23.36 -25.92
C GLY A 26 -26.29 -22.44 -25.36
N TRP A 27 -25.63 -21.65 -26.20
CA TRP A 27 -24.53 -20.80 -25.76
C TRP A 27 -25.07 -19.43 -25.34
N THR A 28 -24.95 -19.11 -24.06
CA THR A 28 -25.19 -17.75 -23.55
C THR A 28 -23.87 -16.97 -23.56
N ILE A 29 -23.93 -15.68 -23.90
CA ILE A 29 -22.78 -14.79 -23.71
C ILE A 29 -22.50 -14.76 -22.20
N LEU A 30 -21.27 -15.07 -21.81
CA LEU A 30 -20.82 -14.89 -20.44
C LEU A 30 -20.75 -13.39 -20.20
N ASP A 31 -21.62 -12.86 -19.34
CA ASP A 31 -21.52 -11.49 -18.87
C ASP A 31 -20.26 -11.41 -18.00
N CYS A 32 -19.13 -11.08 -18.63
CA CYS A 32 -17.88 -10.92 -17.93
C CYS A 32 -17.95 -9.62 -17.12
N CYS A 33 -18.32 -9.72 -15.85
CA CYS A 33 -18.10 -8.65 -14.87
C CYS A 33 -16.59 -8.52 -14.63
N PHE A 34 -15.88 -7.88 -15.56
CA PHE A 34 -14.45 -7.61 -15.44
C PHE A 34 -14.20 -6.56 -14.34
N GLY A 35 -13.88 -7.05 -13.15
CA GLY A 35 -13.12 -6.33 -12.14
C GLY A 35 -13.91 -5.78 -10.96
N VAL A 36 -13.27 -5.83 -9.79
CA VAL A 36 -13.58 -4.94 -8.66
C VAL A 36 -13.35 -3.51 -9.15
N PRO A 37 -14.28 -2.56 -8.95
CA PRO A 37 -14.02 -1.17 -9.29
C PRO A 37 -12.77 -0.70 -8.54
N LEU A 38 -11.68 -0.51 -9.29
CA LEU A 38 -10.52 0.24 -8.81
C LEU A 38 -11.07 1.59 -8.34
N PHE A 39 -10.82 1.94 -7.07
CA PHE A 39 -11.40 3.09 -6.39
C PHE A 39 -11.65 4.25 -7.35
N GLU A 40 -12.91 4.66 -7.45
CA GLU A 40 -13.34 5.74 -8.33
C GLU A 40 -12.43 6.96 -8.12
N ALA A 41 -12.00 7.60 -9.22
CA ALA A 41 -11.04 8.69 -9.14
C ALA A 41 -11.55 9.87 -8.30
N GLU A 42 -12.87 10.06 -8.22
CA GLU A 42 -13.49 11.05 -7.33
C GLU A 42 -13.43 10.63 -5.87
N VAL A 43 -13.72 9.37 -5.56
CA VAL A 43 -13.60 8.80 -4.21
C VAL A 43 -12.16 8.89 -3.71
N ASN A 44 -11.17 8.53 -4.54
CA ASN A 44 -9.76 8.67 -4.19
C ASN A 44 -9.37 10.13 -3.93
N ARG A 45 -9.83 11.07 -4.76
CA ARG A 45 -9.56 12.50 -4.54
C ARG A 45 -10.16 12.98 -3.21
N SER A 46 -11.38 12.58 -2.91
CA SER A 46 -12.06 12.91 -1.65
C SER A 46 -11.33 12.36 -0.43
N ILE A 47 -10.93 11.09 -0.48
CA ILE A 47 -10.18 10.43 0.61
C ILE A 47 -8.81 11.10 0.79
N CYS A 48 -8.06 11.33 -0.29
CA CYS A 48 -6.76 11.98 -0.21
C CYS A 48 -6.86 13.40 0.35
N ALA A 49 -7.87 14.18 -0.04
CA ALA A 49 -8.12 15.50 0.53
C ALA A 49 -8.39 15.41 2.04
N SER A 50 -9.27 14.49 2.46
CA SER A 50 -9.57 14.27 3.88
C SER A 50 -8.33 13.85 4.69
N ILE A 51 -7.47 13.00 4.14
CA ILE A 51 -6.20 12.61 4.78
C ILE A 51 -5.30 13.83 4.94
N VAL A 52 -5.13 14.64 3.89
CA VAL A 52 -4.30 15.85 3.94
C VAL A 52 -4.84 16.83 4.98
N ASP A 53 -6.15 17.10 5.00
CA ASP A 53 -6.78 17.99 5.97
C ASP A 53 -6.60 17.47 7.41
N THR A 54 -6.76 16.16 7.60
CA THR A 54 -6.56 15.53 8.92
C THR A 54 -5.11 15.66 9.38
N LEU A 55 -4.14 15.34 8.52
CA LEU A 55 -2.72 15.37 8.88
C LEU A 55 -2.15 16.78 9.04
N SER A 56 -2.68 17.75 8.27
CA SER A 56 -2.25 19.15 8.32
C SER A 56 -3.00 19.98 9.36
N GLY A 57 -4.07 19.43 9.95
CA GLY A 57 -4.81 20.06 11.02
C GLY A 57 -3.95 20.34 12.25
N GLN A 58 -4.23 21.47 12.90
CA GLN A 58 -3.48 21.94 14.08
C GLN A 58 -3.41 20.88 15.20
N GLU A 59 -4.52 20.18 15.46
CA GLU A 59 -4.59 19.10 16.45
C GLU A 59 -3.60 17.96 16.14
N SER A 60 -3.55 17.51 14.89
CA SER A 60 -2.62 16.46 14.44
C SER A 60 -1.17 16.89 14.57
N LEU A 61 -0.87 18.15 14.23
CA LEU A 61 0.48 18.71 14.38
C LEU A 61 0.88 18.84 15.86
N GLU A 62 -0.04 19.24 16.73
CA GLU A 62 0.19 19.30 18.18
C GLU A 62 0.40 17.90 18.76
N MET A 63 -0.42 16.91 18.39
CA MET A 63 -0.23 15.52 18.78
C MET A 63 1.11 14.97 18.29
N LEU A 64 1.52 15.30 17.07
CA LEU A 64 2.82 14.92 16.53
C LEU A 64 3.96 15.52 17.37
N SER A 65 3.88 16.81 17.71
CA SER A 65 4.87 17.48 18.54
C SER A 65 4.96 16.84 19.93
N GLN A 66 3.83 16.62 20.59
CA GLN A 66 3.78 15.96 21.90
C GLN A 66 4.32 14.52 21.85
N SER A 67 4.01 13.78 20.79
CA SER A 67 4.53 12.42 20.59
C SER A 67 6.06 12.44 20.43
N ASN A 68 6.60 13.39 19.66
CA ASN A 68 8.03 13.58 19.48
C ASN A 68 8.73 13.95 20.80
N GLU A 69 8.15 14.88 21.57
CA GLU A 69 8.66 15.26 22.89
C GLU A 69 8.69 14.07 23.86
N LYS A 70 7.60 13.29 23.89
CA LYS A 70 7.49 12.08 24.71
C LYS A 70 8.50 11.02 24.29
N LEU A 71 8.72 10.82 22.99
CA LEU A 71 9.74 9.92 22.47
C LEU A 71 11.14 10.39 22.88
N GLY A 72 11.43 11.68 22.70
CA GLY A 72 12.68 12.29 23.12
C GLY A 72 12.94 12.13 24.62
N ALA A 73 11.92 12.31 25.46
CA ALA A 73 12.01 12.08 26.89
C ALA A 73 12.31 10.61 27.24
N ARG A 74 11.62 9.67 26.59
CA ARG A 74 11.87 8.22 26.76
C ARG A 74 13.28 7.82 26.33
N LEU A 75 13.77 8.37 25.22
CA LEU A 75 15.13 8.13 24.75
C LEU A 75 16.16 8.69 25.73
N LYS A 76 15.96 9.91 26.24
CA LYS A 76 16.83 10.50 27.28
C LYS A 76 16.85 9.65 28.55
N GLN A 77 15.69 9.17 28.99
CA GLN A 77 15.58 8.27 30.14
C GLN A 77 16.30 6.94 29.89
N PHE A 78 16.12 6.37 28.70
CA PHE A 78 16.83 5.17 28.28
C PHE A 78 18.34 5.37 28.33
N ILE A 79 18.86 6.41 27.70
CA ILE A 79 20.29 6.74 27.72
C ILE A 79 20.76 6.91 29.18
N SER A 80 20.07 7.71 29.99
CA SER A 80 20.44 7.92 31.39
C SER A 80 20.54 6.61 32.19
N TYR A 81 19.58 5.71 32.01
CA TYR A 81 19.57 4.42 32.70
C TYR A 81 20.72 3.50 32.27
N PHE A 82 21.06 3.50 30.98
CA PHE A 82 22.03 2.56 30.40
C PHE A 82 23.43 3.14 30.13
N HIS A 83 23.63 4.44 30.34
CA HIS A 83 24.89 5.12 30.06
C HIS A 83 26.02 4.72 31.04
N ASP A 84 25.68 4.23 32.23
CA ASP A 84 26.68 3.84 33.25
C ASP A 84 26.09 2.77 34.19
N LEU A 85 25.89 1.54 33.67
CA LEU A 85 25.05 0.46 34.22
C LEU A 85 25.30 0.05 35.69
N ASN A 86 26.20 0.70 36.46
CA ASN A 86 26.32 0.54 37.91
C ASN A 86 26.99 1.69 38.69
N LYS A 87 27.09 2.92 38.18
CA LYS A 87 27.56 4.04 39.02
C LYS A 87 26.58 5.19 38.96
N SER A 88 26.07 5.56 40.13
CA SER A 88 25.16 6.67 40.36
C SER A 88 25.81 8.00 39.96
N LEU A 89 25.89 8.28 38.66
CA LEU A 89 26.11 9.64 38.21
C LEU A 89 24.74 10.25 37.97
N ASN A 90 24.39 11.19 38.84
CA ASN A 90 23.46 12.25 38.51
C ASN A 90 24.02 12.98 37.29
N ILE A 91 23.73 12.49 36.09
CA ILE A 91 24.06 13.17 34.84
C ILE A 91 23.13 14.37 34.78
N SER A 92 23.58 15.49 35.33
CA SER A 92 22.99 16.78 35.01
C SER A 92 23.24 17.00 33.53
N MET A 93 22.24 16.70 32.69
CA MET A 93 22.24 17.07 31.28
C MET A 93 22.08 18.59 31.17
N GLU A 94 23.10 19.33 31.62
CA GLU A 94 23.26 20.72 31.23
C GLU A 94 23.43 20.79 29.71
N LYS A 95 22.77 21.79 29.12
CA LYS A 95 22.51 21.92 27.68
C LYS A 95 23.71 21.54 26.80
N GLY A 96 23.58 20.42 26.08
CA GLY A 96 24.26 20.22 24.80
C GLY A 96 25.32 19.12 24.74
N VAL A 97 25.70 18.47 25.84
CA VAL A 97 26.72 17.41 25.81
C VAL A 97 26.09 16.08 26.17
N VAL A 98 25.74 15.28 25.14
CA VAL A 98 25.41 13.87 25.34
C VAL A 98 26.73 13.12 25.48
N PRO A 99 26.99 12.48 26.64
CA PRO A 99 28.24 11.76 26.84
C PRO A 99 28.33 10.54 25.91
N TRP A 100 29.56 10.22 25.48
CA TRP A 100 29.81 9.13 24.55
C TRP A 100 29.40 7.78 25.15
N PRO A 101 28.78 6.87 24.36
CA PRO A 101 28.50 5.52 24.81
C PRO A 101 29.80 4.81 25.23
N LYS A 102 29.85 4.33 26.48
CA LYS A 102 31.04 3.66 27.04
C LYS A 102 30.95 2.14 27.01
N SER A 103 29.72 1.61 27.03
CA SER A 103 29.42 0.18 27.04
C SER A 103 28.52 -0.16 25.86
N ASN A 104 28.83 -1.26 25.17
CA ASN A 104 27.93 -1.81 24.16
C ASN A 104 26.75 -2.48 24.86
N LEU A 105 25.56 -2.43 24.26
CA LEU A 105 24.36 -3.05 24.80
C LEU A 105 23.88 -4.15 23.85
N VAL A 106 23.34 -5.22 24.43
CA VAL A 106 22.73 -6.33 23.71
C VAL A 106 21.31 -6.56 24.22
N PHE A 107 20.37 -6.74 23.30
CA PHE A 107 19.01 -7.15 23.61
C PHE A 107 18.83 -8.64 23.32
N CYS A 108 18.68 -9.44 24.37
CA CYS A 108 18.47 -10.88 24.25
C CYS A 108 17.38 -11.34 25.22
N ASN A 109 16.49 -12.23 24.75
CA ASN A 109 15.41 -12.83 25.55
C ASN A 109 14.54 -11.78 26.27
N GLY A 110 14.20 -10.69 25.58
CA GLY A 110 13.36 -9.63 26.12
C GLY A 110 14.05 -8.70 27.14
N LYS A 111 15.36 -8.84 27.35
CA LYS A 111 16.12 -8.04 28.31
C LYS A 111 17.30 -7.35 27.65
N LEU A 112 17.54 -6.11 28.04
CA LEU A 112 18.73 -5.35 27.65
C LEU A 112 19.84 -5.58 28.69
N ARG A 113 21.05 -5.87 28.23
CA ARG A 113 22.25 -6.08 29.07
C ARG A 113 23.47 -5.43 28.42
N GLU A 114 24.54 -5.29 29.18
CA GLU A 114 25.85 -4.96 28.62
C GLU A 114 26.35 -6.13 27.75
N TRP A 115 26.94 -5.77 26.61
CA TRP A 115 27.58 -6.69 25.66
C TRP A 115 29.05 -6.84 26.02
N ASP A 116 29.47 -8.05 26.33
CA ASP A 116 30.85 -8.41 26.72
C ASP A 116 31.75 -8.77 25.53
N GLY A 117 31.24 -8.67 24.29
CA GLY A 117 31.97 -9.00 23.08
C GLY A 117 31.70 -10.40 22.52
N LYS A 118 30.85 -11.22 23.15
CA LYS A 118 30.58 -12.62 22.75
C LYS A 118 29.12 -12.94 22.48
#